data_AF-A0A2K1ICQ0-F1
#
_entry.id   AF-A0A2K1ICQ0-F1
#
_cell.length_a   1.000
_cell.length_b   1.000
_cell.length_c   1.000
_cell.angle_alpha   90.00
_cell.angle_beta   90.00
_cell.angle_gamma   90.00
#
_symmetry.space_group_name_H-M   'P 1'
#
loop_
_entity.id
_entity.type
_entity.pdbx_description
1 polymer ?
#
loop_
_entity_poly.entity_id
_entity_poly.type
_entity_poly.pdbx_seq_one_letter_code
_entity_poly.pdbx_strand_id
1 'polypeptide(L)'
;MQHGIPAHIVESARCLFRECLRRADYIGAQHGNREVLKSLVREQFRRNMHETDPEKIEEQKQAAARALFNHMYYEAGRMAAEQAENELIKESLLGLPKPALEMTLQDEDNKASS
;
A
#
# COMPACT_ATOMS: atom_id res chain seq x y z
N MET A 1 -12.48 7.23 -37.60
CA MET A 1 -13.21 6.53 -36.53
C MET A 1 -12.70 7.08 -35.20
N GLN A 2 -13.55 7.57 -34.31
CA GLN A 2 -13.10 7.98 -32.97
C GLN A 2 -12.84 6.71 -32.16
N HIS A 3 -11.57 6.33 -31.98
CA HIS A 3 -11.21 5.30 -31.02
C HIS A 3 -10.99 6.01 -29.69
N GLY A 4 -12.08 6.14 -28.92
CA GLY A 4 -11.99 6.64 -27.54
C GLY A 4 -11.06 5.76 -26.71
N ILE A 5 -10.51 6.33 -25.63
CA ILE A 5 -9.63 5.63 -24.69
C ILE A 5 -10.29 4.31 -24.28
N PRO A 6 -9.60 3.16 -24.36
CA PRO A 6 -10.16 1.87 -23.98
C PRO A 6 -10.74 1.87 -22.55
N ALA A 7 -11.93 1.31 -22.37
CA ALA A 7 -12.66 1.35 -21.11
C ALA A 7 -11.85 0.80 -19.91
N HIS A 8 -11.03 -0.22 -20.12
CA HIS A 8 -10.19 -0.81 -19.07
C HIS A 8 -9.11 0.16 -18.57
N ILE A 9 -8.61 1.08 -19.41
CA ILE A 9 -7.65 2.11 -19.00
C ILE A 9 -8.33 3.12 -18.11
N VAL A 10 -9.55 3.53 -18.46
CA VAL A 10 -10.35 4.47 -17.66
C VAL A 10 -10.70 3.86 -16.30
N GLU A 11 -11.16 2.61 -16.26
CA GLU A 11 -11.53 1.97 -14.99
C GLU A 11 -10.33 1.77 -14.07
N SER A 12 -9.19 1.31 -14.62
CA SER A 12 -7.96 1.16 -13.84
C SER A 12 -7.43 2.51 -13.31
N ALA A 13 -7.52 3.60 -14.09
CA ALA A 13 -7.19 4.94 -13.62
C ALA A 13 -8.11 5.41 -12.48
N ARG A 14 -9.42 5.11 -12.55
CA ARG A 14 -10.38 5.41 -11.48
C ARG A 14 -10.11 4.61 -10.22
N CYS A 15 -9.77 3.33 -10.33
CA CYS A 15 -9.31 2.52 -9.21
C CYS A 15 -8.08 3.15 -8.54
N LEU A 16 -7.05 3.47 -9.34
CA LEU A 16 -5.81 4.06 -8.84
C LEU A 16 -6.04 5.39 -8.10
N PHE A 17 -6.92 6.25 -8.63
CA PHE A 17 -7.31 7.48 -7.95
C PHE A 17 -7.88 7.23 -6.55
N ARG A 18 -8.79 6.26 -6.40
CA ARG A 18 -9.39 5.90 -5.10
C ARG A 18 -8.35 5.37 -4.13
N GLU A 19 -7.42 4.56 -4.62
CA GLU A 19 -6.32 4.02 -3.80
C GLU A 19 -5.39 5.14 -3.31
N CYS A 20 -5.00 6.07 -4.19
CA CYS A 20 -4.21 7.24 -3.80
C CYS A 20 -4.95 8.11 -2.76
N LEU A 21 -6.25 8.31 -2.91
CA LEU A 21 -7.06 9.05 -1.92
C LEU A 21 -7.13 8.33 -0.57
N ARG A 22 -7.34 7.01 -0.56
CA ARG A 22 -7.37 6.23 0.69
C ARG A 22 -6.02 6.33 1.40
N ARG A 23 -4.92 6.26 0.65
CA ARG A 23 -3.59 6.39 1.23
C ARG A 23 -3.30 7.79 1.76
N ALA A 24 -3.67 8.84 1.00
CA ALA A 24 -3.55 10.22 1.46
C ALA A 24 -4.36 10.48 2.73
N ASP A 25 -5.55 9.87 2.83
CA ASP A 25 -6.41 9.97 4.01
C ASP A 25 -5.78 9.31 5.24
N TYR A 26 -5.20 8.11 5.07
CA TYR A 26 -4.47 7.39 6.09
C TYR A 26 -3.25 8.18 6.59
N ILE A 27 -2.36 8.58 5.68
CA ILE A 27 -1.14 9.34 6.02
C ILE A 27 -1.53 10.65 6.71
N GLY A 28 -2.48 11.37 6.13
CA GLY A 28 -2.84 12.69 6.65
C GLY A 28 -3.63 12.65 7.96
N ALA A 29 -4.22 11.51 8.33
CA ALA A 29 -4.77 11.30 9.67
C ALA A 29 -3.68 11.20 10.73
N GLN A 30 -2.51 10.62 10.40
CA GLN A 30 -1.38 10.51 11.31
C GLN A 30 -0.66 11.86 11.53
N HIS A 31 -0.64 12.73 10.51
CA HIS A 31 0.11 13.99 10.52
C HIS A 31 -0.75 15.26 10.58
N GLY A 32 -2.08 15.14 10.68
CA GLY A 32 -3.00 16.28 10.77
C GLY A 32 -3.15 17.10 9.48
N ASN A 33 -2.73 16.58 8.32
CA ASN A 33 -2.74 17.28 7.03
C ASN A 33 -3.56 16.56 5.93
N ARG A 34 -4.56 15.77 6.35
CA ARG A 34 -5.47 14.99 5.48
C ARG A 34 -5.97 15.72 4.25
N GLU A 35 -6.58 16.90 4.43
CA GLU A 35 -7.20 17.61 3.31
C GLU A 35 -6.17 18.19 2.33
N VAL A 36 -4.98 18.55 2.81
CA VAL A 36 -3.88 18.99 1.94
C VAL A 36 -3.43 17.85 1.04
N LEU A 37 -3.14 16.66 1.60
CA LEU A 37 -2.69 15.51 0.81
C LEU A 37 -3.75 15.05 -0.19
N LYS A 38 -5.03 14.99 0.21
CA LYS A 38 -6.12 14.62 -0.70
C LYS A 38 -6.31 15.67 -1.81
N SER A 39 -6.10 16.94 -1.51
CA SER A 39 -6.17 18.01 -2.51
C SER A 39 -5.05 17.90 -3.54
N LEU A 40 -3.82 17.59 -3.13
CA LEU A 40 -2.70 17.35 -4.04
C LEU A 40 -2.96 16.18 -4.99
N VAL A 41 -3.51 15.07 -4.48
CA VAL A 41 -3.91 13.92 -5.32
C VAL A 41 -4.97 14.35 -6.33
N ARG A 42 -6.04 15.03 -5.88
CA ARG A 42 -7.11 15.54 -6.78
C ARG A 42 -6.57 16.48 -7.83
N GLU A 43 -5.64 17.35 -7.47
CA GLU A 43 -5.04 18.31 -8.39
C GLU A 43 -4.24 17.61 -9.49
N GLN A 44 -3.41 16.62 -9.15
CA GLN A 44 -2.64 15.88 -10.16
C GLN A 44 -3.52 15.10 -11.13
N PHE A 45 -4.59 14.46 -10.65
CA PHE A 45 -5.54 13.79 -11.53
C PHE A 45 -6.33 14.78 -12.39
N ARG A 46 -6.70 15.95 -11.85
CA ARG A 46 -7.37 17.01 -12.61
C ARG A 46 -6.48 17.59 -13.72
N ARG A 47 -5.20 17.85 -13.44
CA ARG A 47 -4.25 18.38 -14.42
C ARG A 47 -4.08 17.49 -15.65
N ASN A 48 -4.27 16.18 -15.50
CA ASN A 48 -4.15 15.20 -16.58
C ASN A 48 -5.51 14.69 -17.10
N MET A 49 -6.64 15.29 -16.69
CA MET A 49 -7.97 14.74 -17.00
C MET A 49 -8.36 14.77 -18.49
N HIS A 50 -7.67 15.58 -19.28
CA HIS A 50 -7.89 15.74 -20.72
C HIS A 50 -6.80 15.05 -21.55
N GLU A 51 -5.93 14.26 -20.91
CA GLU A 51 -4.95 13.48 -21.65
C GLU A 51 -5.65 12.40 -22.48
N THR A 52 -5.25 12.30 -23.75
CA THR A 52 -5.84 11.36 -24.71
C THR A 52 -4.83 10.37 -25.27
N ASP A 53 -3.53 10.63 -25.07
CA ASP A 53 -2.47 9.73 -25.49
C ASP A 53 -2.43 8.48 -24.57
N PRO A 54 -2.72 7.28 -25.11
CA PRO A 54 -2.76 6.06 -24.32
C PRO A 54 -1.41 5.69 -23.70
N GLU A 55 -0.28 5.99 -24.36
CA GLU A 55 1.05 5.68 -23.82
C GLU A 55 1.35 6.56 -22.62
N LYS A 56 1.07 7.86 -22.74
CA LYS A 56 1.25 8.81 -21.65
C LYS A 56 0.33 8.53 -20.47
N ILE A 57 -0.93 8.16 -20.71
CA ILE A 57 -1.85 7.74 -19.64
C ILE A 57 -1.29 6.55 -18.88
N GLU A 58 -0.78 5.55 -19.61
CA GLU A 58 -0.23 4.35 -18.99
C GLU A 58 1.05 4.64 -18.21
N GLU A 59 1.96 5.47 -18.75
CA GLU A 59 3.16 5.91 -18.05
C GLU A 59 2.82 6.61 -16.72
N GLN A 60 1.88 7.56 -16.75
CA GLN A 60 1.45 8.29 -15.56
C GLN A 60 0.80 7.36 -14.52
N LYS A 61 -0.03 6.40 -14.96
CA LYS A 61 -0.60 5.38 -14.08
C LYS A 61 0.47 4.52 -13.44
N GLN A 62 1.44 4.04 -14.21
CA GLN A 62 2.52 3.22 -13.69
C GLN A 62 3.38 4.00 -12.69
N ALA A 63 3.67 5.28 -12.96
CA ALA A 63 4.39 6.15 -12.04
C ALA A 63 3.63 6.30 -10.70
N ALA A 64 2.32 6.57 -10.74
CA ALA A 64 1.49 6.67 -9.55
C ALA A 64 1.36 5.32 -8.79
N ALA A 65 1.23 4.20 -9.50
CA ALA A 65 1.20 2.86 -8.91
C ALA A 65 2.53 2.52 -8.20
N ARG A 66 3.67 2.81 -8.84
CA ARG A 66 5.00 2.64 -8.22
C ARG A 66 5.16 3.50 -6.98
N ALA A 67 4.75 4.77 -7.02
CA ALA A 67 4.80 5.66 -5.87
C ALA A 67 3.98 5.14 -4.69
N LEU A 68 2.76 4.65 -4.96
CA LEU A 68 1.89 4.06 -3.95
C LEU A 68 2.52 2.80 -3.35
N PHE A 69 3.01 1.89 -4.19
CA PHE A 69 3.67 0.66 -3.76
C PHE A 69 4.91 0.94 -2.91
N ASN A 70 5.80 1.83 -3.36
CA ASN A 70 7.02 2.19 -2.65
C ASN A 70 6.71 2.73 -1.25
N HIS A 71 5.70 3.59 -1.14
CA HIS A 71 5.27 4.13 0.14
C HIS A 71 4.66 3.03 1.04
N MET A 72 3.87 2.11 0.48
CA MET A 72 3.32 0.97 1.23
C MET A 72 4.41 0.04 1.74
N TYR A 73 5.37 -0.29 0.89
CA TYR A 73 6.51 -1.15 1.22
C TYR A 73 7.39 -0.53 2.30
N TYR A 74 7.72 0.76 2.18
CA TYR A 74 8.47 1.49 3.18
C TYR A 74 7.77 1.48 4.55
N GLU A 75 6.47 1.79 4.57
CA GLU A 75 5.69 1.78 5.82
C GLU A 75 5.59 0.38 6.44
N ALA A 76 5.43 -0.67 5.64
CA ALA A 76 5.42 -2.05 6.15
C ALA A 76 6.77 -2.41 6.80
N GLY A 77 7.89 -2.05 6.16
CA GLY A 77 9.22 -2.24 6.73
C GLY A 77 9.42 -1.45 8.02
N ARG A 78 8.96 -0.19 8.07
CA ARG A 78 9.02 0.65 9.27
C ARG A 78 8.25 0.04 10.44
N MET A 79 7.01 -0.42 10.20
CA MET A 79 6.19 -1.05 11.25
C MET A 79 6.80 -2.37 11.74
N ALA A 80 7.35 -3.19 10.84
CA ALA A 80 8.00 -4.44 11.22
C ALA A 80 9.23 -4.20 12.10
N ALA A 81 10.04 -3.18 11.76
CA ALA A 81 11.19 -2.79 12.57
C ALA A 81 10.78 -2.27 13.95
N GLU A 82 9.77 -1.40 14.01
CA GLU A 82 9.22 -0.86 15.26
C GLU A 82 8.64 -1.98 16.14
N GLN A 83 7.96 -2.95 15.55
CA GLN A 83 7.45 -4.12 16.27
C GLN A 83 8.61 -4.97 16.83
N ALA A 84 9.64 -5.26 16.03
CA ALA A 84 10.79 -6.02 16.48
C ALA A 84 11.53 -5.34 17.65
N GLU A 85 11.70 -4.01 17.58
CA GLU A 85 12.29 -3.22 18.66
C GLU A 85 11.44 -3.28 19.93
N ASN A 86 10.12 -3.09 19.81
CA ASN A 86 9.20 -3.17 20.95
C ASN A 86 9.22 -4.55 21.62
N GLU A 87 9.35 -5.64 20.85
CA GLU A 87 9.49 -6.99 21.42
C GLU A 87 10.81 -7.18 22.17
N LEU A 88 11.93 -6.63 21.66
CA LEU A 88 13.21 -6.65 22.39
C LEU A 88 13.14 -5.88 23.71
N ILE A 89 12.45 -4.73 23.71
CA ILE A 89 12.22 -3.93 24.91
C ILE A 89 11.39 -4.72 25.94
N LYS A 90 10.31 -5.38 25.52
CA LYS A 90 9.49 -6.23 26.40
C LYS A 90 10.28 -7.42 26.97
N GLU A 91 11.09 -8.08 26.16
CA GLU A 91 11.96 -9.16 26.63
C GLU A 91 12.95 -8.66 27.70
N SER A 92 13.56 -7.49 27.47
CA SER A 92 14.55 -6.91 28.38
C SER A 92 13.96 -6.36 29.68
N LEU A 93 12.77 -5.75 29.62
CA LEU A 93 12.12 -5.12 30.79
C LEU A 93 11.20 -6.06 31.56
N LEU A 94 10.53 -6.99 30.87
CA LEU A 94 9.46 -7.81 31.44
C LEU A 94 9.79 -9.32 31.41
N GLY A 95 10.89 -9.74 30.78
CA GLY A 95 11.27 -11.16 30.68
C GLY A 95 10.26 -12.00 29.90
N LEU A 96 9.42 -11.37 29.07
CA LEU A 96 8.37 -12.05 28.31
C LEU A 96 8.97 -12.74 27.08
N PRO A 97 8.67 -14.04 26.83
CA PRO A 97 9.18 -14.75 25.68
C PRO A 97 8.57 -14.20 24.39
N LYS A 98 9.38 -14.14 23.32
CA LYS A 98 8.90 -13.77 21.98
C LYS A 98 7.73 -14.67 21.58
N PRO A 99 6.65 -14.13 20.99
CA PRO A 99 5.60 -14.97 20.42
C PRO A 99 6.23 -15.84 19.34
N ALA A 100 6.14 -17.16 19.50
CA ALA A 100 6.50 -18.09 18.45
C ALA A 100 5.64 -17.73 17.23
N LEU A 101 6.29 -17.31 16.13
CA LEU A 101 5.62 -17.26 14.83
C LEU A 101 5.00 -18.64 14.64
N GLU A 102 3.68 -18.73 14.70
CA GLU A 102 2.93 -19.96 14.50
C GLU A 102 3.34 -20.56 13.15
N MET A 103 4.26 -21.52 13.20
CA MET A 103 4.52 -22.44 12.13
C MET A 103 3.46 -23.55 12.24
N THR A 104 2.20 -23.21 11.95
CA THR A 104 1.15 -24.21 11.75
C THR A 104 1.29 -24.78 10.34
N LEU A 105 2.27 -25.68 10.17
CA LEU A 105 2.20 -26.76 9.19
C LEU A 105 2.50 -28.05 9.95
N GLN A 106 1.45 -28.44 10.67
CA GLN A 106 1.03 -29.76 11.11
C GLN A 106 2.11 -30.84 11.32
N ASP A 107 2.13 -31.31 12.56
CA ASP A 107 2.46 -32.65 13.01
C ASP A 107 1.71 -33.76 12.22
N GLU A 108 1.98 -33.95 10.93
CA GLU A 108 1.45 -35.08 10.13
C GLU A 108 2.47 -36.21 9.91
N ASP A 109 3.58 -36.26 10.68
CA ASP A 109 4.55 -37.36 10.59
C ASP A 109 4.57 -38.31 11.80
N ASN A 110 3.71 -38.09 12.81
CA ASN A 110 3.65 -38.97 13.99
C ASN A 110 2.28 -39.67 14.18
N LYS A 111 1.73 -40.21 13.08
CA LYS A 111 0.64 -41.20 13.16
C LYS A 111 0.69 -42.27 12.07
N ALA A 112 1.90 -42.64 11.64
CA ALA A 112 2.13 -43.79 10.75
C ALA A 112 3.14 -44.80 11.35
N SER A 113 3.23 -44.89 12.68
CA SER A 113 3.99 -45.94 13.37
C SER A 113 3.34 -46.25 14.73
N SER A 114 2.23 -46.98 14.68
CA SER A 114 1.73 -47.84 15.75
C SER A 114 0.98 -49.00 15.11
#